data_AF-A0A183S984-F1
#
_entry.id   AF-A0A183S984-F1
#
_cell.length_a   1.000
_cell.length_b   1.000
_cell.length_c   1.000
_cell.angle_alpha   90.00
_cell.angle_beta   90.00
_cell.angle_gamma   90.00
#
_symmetry.space_group_name_H-M   'P 1'
#
loop_
_entity.id
_entity.type
_entity.pdbx_description
1 polymer ?
#
loop_
_entity_poly.entity_id
_entity_poly.type
_entity_poly.pdbx_seq_one_letter_code
_entity_poly.pdbx_strand_id
1 'polypeptide(L)'
;MLESAARFMRKQASANTRLGFIFNPTVRVKSGGSHRAVEWGDPHWLTRALLLTGQPSEQLLTAKDDSPPPKYMNMMAAKNFAIKLAGEMRSVFNERRKVSTFSKLSVGGLEDSKFLDAFSKLDFERIMDLHATFSRKVLHLNPGRRAVIINGRVYGPLEENEIFVEEDFWLAEHLSKSAGTEGLAGALQKILPPATSTSRISELVWRVSSVLESTNWRLSAFAKSVRFFFFFLHPTLSMLASEGIFVNGTTNRIALKNLKMKTSAFHVPPTKNGLSYDIVAIVDPASRDAQRLSHILLVLQEALPCNITVILNPQRELSDLPLKNFYRFVWEPTLLDKVDQVALPSAHFEHLPGKSLLTLAIDAPHNWMVAATKTLEDLDNIRMTDVVSRTGDQVIDAEFTLEYLLLEGHCLDETTRQPPRGLQFTLGTPDNLQKHDTIVMANLGYFQLKANPGAWYLNLRKGKSKDIYKITGHEYADNPVGSESVTAVIDSFRPKIIRVNVAKKPGHLKESVLGADSDGESVSYESDSQVLDQNSYSRTLSAFWTLLGR
;
A
#
# COMPACT_ATOMS: atom_id res chain seq x y z
N MET A 1 14.95 -25.95 -14.74
CA MET A 1 13.88 -24.94 -14.80
C MET A 1 13.20 -24.90 -16.16
N LEU A 2 13.81 -24.34 -17.23
CA LEU A 2 13.13 -24.24 -18.54
C LEU A 2 12.69 -25.61 -19.09
N GLU A 3 13.55 -26.62 -18.98
CA GLU A 3 13.23 -27.99 -19.41
C GLU A 3 12.06 -28.57 -18.60
N SER A 4 12.13 -28.52 -17.27
CA SER A 4 11.07 -28.97 -16.36
C SER A 4 9.74 -28.27 -16.68
N ALA A 5 9.76 -26.96 -16.89
CA ALA A 5 8.59 -26.19 -17.26
C ALA A 5 8.00 -26.60 -18.62
N ALA A 6 8.85 -26.85 -19.62
CA ALA A 6 8.41 -27.30 -20.94
C ALA A 6 7.77 -28.69 -20.87
N ARG A 7 8.30 -29.60 -20.03
CA ARG A 7 7.71 -30.93 -19.79
C ARG A 7 6.37 -30.82 -19.05
N PHE A 8 6.29 -30.00 -18.01
CA PHE A 8 5.05 -29.69 -17.31
C PHE A 8 3.98 -29.13 -18.26
N MET A 9 4.33 -28.12 -19.07
CA MET A 9 3.44 -27.51 -20.05
C MET A 9 2.93 -28.50 -21.11
N ARG A 10 3.72 -29.52 -21.45
CA ARG A 10 3.33 -30.57 -22.39
C ARG A 10 2.40 -31.62 -21.78
N LYS A 11 2.67 -32.06 -20.54
CA LYS A 11 2.02 -33.24 -19.95
C LYS A 11 0.85 -32.91 -19.02
N GLN A 12 0.97 -31.86 -18.21
CA GLN A 12 0.15 -31.68 -17.01
C GLN A 12 -0.55 -30.31 -16.94
N ALA A 13 -0.02 -29.29 -17.61
CA ALA A 13 -0.59 -27.94 -17.53
C ALA A 13 -2.01 -27.87 -18.14
N SER A 14 -2.92 -27.23 -17.40
CA SER A 14 -4.22 -26.87 -17.93
C SER A 14 -4.12 -25.79 -19.01
N ALA A 15 -5.17 -25.66 -19.83
CA ALA A 15 -5.24 -24.68 -20.91
C ALA A 15 -5.08 -23.21 -20.45
N ASN A 16 -5.29 -22.94 -19.16
CA ASN A 16 -5.28 -21.60 -18.59
C ASN A 16 -3.93 -21.20 -17.98
N THR A 17 -2.96 -22.13 -17.90
CA THR A 17 -1.70 -21.88 -17.20
C THR A 17 -0.69 -21.17 -18.08
N ARG A 18 -0.17 -20.05 -17.56
CA ARG A 18 0.86 -19.23 -18.19
C ARG A 18 2.08 -19.17 -17.29
N LEU A 19 3.24 -19.46 -17.87
CA LEU A 19 4.53 -19.42 -17.19
C LEU A 19 5.38 -18.30 -17.78
N GLY A 20 6.04 -17.54 -16.90
CA GLY A 20 7.05 -16.54 -17.25
C GLY A 20 8.35 -16.85 -16.52
N PHE A 21 9.48 -16.60 -17.17
CA PHE A 21 10.80 -16.69 -16.57
C PHE A 21 11.44 -15.31 -16.57
N ILE A 22 11.95 -14.90 -15.42
CA ILE A 22 12.65 -13.62 -15.27
C ILE A 22 14.07 -13.92 -14.84
N PHE A 23 15.00 -13.32 -15.57
CA PHE A 23 16.40 -13.30 -15.20
C PHE A 23 16.93 -11.89 -15.41
N ASN A 24 17.36 -11.22 -14.33
CA ASN A 24 17.97 -9.91 -14.45
C ASN A 24 19.46 -10.09 -14.81
N PRO A 25 19.91 -9.74 -16.03
CA PRO A 25 21.30 -9.95 -16.43
C PRO A 25 22.25 -9.09 -15.60
N THR A 26 23.42 -9.63 -15.26
CA THR A 26 24.50 -8.91 -14.55
C THR A 26 25.24 -7.92 -15.45
N VAL A 27 25.29 -8.20 -16.76
CA VAL A 27 25.98 -7.39 -17.77
C VAL A 27 24.95 -6.82 -18.73
N ARG A 28 24.98 -5.50 -18.96
CA ARG A 28 24.22 -4.88 -20.06
C ARG A 28 24.83 -5.32 -21.38
N VAL A 29 24.01 -5.83 -22.28
CA VAL A 29 24.43 -6.18 -23.65
C VAL A 29 24.87 -4.87 -24.31
N LYS A 30 26.18 -4.70 -24.53
CA LYS A 30 26.73 -3.53 -25.23
C LYS A 30 26.91 -3.87 -26.71
N SER A 31 26.50 -2.93 -27.56
CA SER A 31 26.66 -2.98 -29.02
C SER A 31 28.09 -3.33 -29.43
N GLY A 32 28.23 -4.42 -30.21
CA GLY A 32 29.22 -4.43 -31.27
C GLY A 32 28.62 -3.69 -32.45
N GLY A 33 29.14 -2.50 -32.77
CA GLY A 33 28.58 -1.55 -33.73
C GLY A 33 28.58 -2.00 -35.20
N SER A 34 27.90 -3.09 -35.52
CA SER A 34 27.71 -3.58 -36.89
C SER A 34 26.27 -4.01 -37.04
N HIS A 35 25.52 -3.32 -37.91
CA HIS A 35 24.26 -3.79 -38.50
C HIS A 35 24.50 -5.04 -39.36
N ARG A 36 24.99 -6.12 -38.77
CA ARG A 36 24.96 -7.44 -39.39
C ARG A 36 23.61 -8.07 -39.07
N ALA A 37 22.93 -8.62 -40.08
CA ALA A 37 21.74 -9.42 -39.87
C ALA A 37 22.09 -10.55 -38.90
N VAL A 38 21.36 -10.66 -37.80
CA VAL A 38 21.65 -11.65 -36.74
C VAL A 38 21.29 -13.03 -37.24
N GLU A 39 22.27 -13.92 -37.26
CA GLU A 39 22.15 -15.29 -37.75
C GLU A 39 21.86 -16.26 -36.59
N TRP A 40 21.24 -17.40 -36.91
CA TRP A 40 20.99 -18.45 -35.92
C TRP A 40 22.31 -19.00 -35.38
N GLY A 41 22.53 -18.89 -34.07
CA GLY A 41 23.77 -19.29 -33.41
C GLY A 41 24.64 -18.12 -32.94
N ASP A 42 24.26 -16.87 -33.24
CA ASP A 42 24.90 -15.66 -32.70
C ASP A 42 24.80 -15.56 -31.16
N PRO A 43 25.66 -14.74 -30.51
CA PRO A 43 25.51 -14.45 -29.09
C PRO A 43 24.08 -14.02 -28.76
N HIS A 44 23.49 -14.65 -27.74
CA HIS A 44 22.09 -14.45 -27.32
C HIS A 44 20.99 -15.05 -28.23
N TRP A 45 21.32 -15.94 -29.18
CA TRP A 45 20.33 -16.65 -30.02
C TRP A 45 19.21 -17.33 -29.19
N LEU A 46 19.57 -17.91 -28.04
CA LEU A 46 18.66 -18.59 -27.12
C LEU A 46 17.56 -17.64 -26.63
N THR A 47 17.95 -16.48 -26.11
CA THR A 47 17.01 -15.50 -25.56
C THR A 47 16.10 -14.94 -26.65
N ARG A 48 16.64 -14.70 -27.86
CA ARG A 48 15.86 -14.27 -29.03
C ARG A 48 14.82 -15.33 -29.45
N ALA A 49 15.23 -16.60 -29.51
CA ALA A 49 14.32 -17.69 -29.83
C ALA A 49 13.23 -17.86 -28.75
N LEU A 50 13.60 -17.73 -27.47
CA LEU A 50 12.63 -17.79 -26.37
C LEU A 50 11.62 -16.65 -26.42
N LEU A 51 12.03 -15.42 -26.74
CA LEU A 51 11.13 -14.28 -26.89
C LEU A 51 10.08 -14.50 -28.00
N LEU A 52 10.49 -15.07 -29.14
CA LEU A 52 9.57 -15.39 -30.24
C LEU A 52 8.63 -16.56 -29.91
N THR A 53 9.12 -17.57 -29.19
CA THR A 53 8.32 -18.74 -28.81
C THR A 53 7.36 -18.46 -27.65
N GLY A 54 7.69 -17.53 -26.76
CA GLY A 54 6.92 -17.16 -25.58
C GLY A 54 5.65 -16.33 -25.85
N GLN A 55 5.30 -16.13 -27.12
CA GLN A 55 4.33 -15.14 -27.63
C GLN A 55 4.74 -13.69 -27.30
N PRO A 56 5.50 -13.00 -28.17
CA PRO A 56 5.65 -11.56 -28.06
C PRO A 56 4.38 -10.91 -28.61
N SER A 57 3.36 -10.75 -27.78
CA SER A 57 2.28 -9.80 -28.08
C SER A 57 2.78 -8.37 -27.80
N GLU A 58 3.76 -7.91 -28.57
CA GLU A 58 4.22 -6.50 -28.53
C GLU A 58 3.18 -5.50 -29.06
N GLN A 59 1.95 -5.92 -29.36
CA GLN A 59 0.85 -5.02 -29.69
C GLN A 59 0.14 -4.40 -28.46
N LEU A 60 0.64 -4.67 -27.25
CA LEU A 60 -0.10 -4.44 -26.01
C LEU A 60 -0.25 -2.97 -25.56
N LEU A 61 0.37 -2.01 -26.24
CA LEU A 61 0.22 -0.58 -25.91
C LEU A 61 -0.02 0.35 -27.11
N THR A 62 0.09 -0.12 -28.36
CA THR A 62 -0.01 0.73 -29.56
C THR A 62 -0.83 0.17 -30.72
N ALA A 63 -1.40 -1.03 -30.63
CA ALA A 63 -2.26 -1.52 -31.70
C ALA A 63 -3.64 -0.85 -31.63
N LYS A 64 -3.87 0.09 -32.54
CA LYS A 64 -5.21 0.59 -32.89
C LYS A 64 -6.03 -0.47 -33.64
N ASP A 65 -5.41 -1.57 -34.08
CA ASP A 65 -6.06 -2.67 -34.81
C ASP A 65 -6.24 -3.91 -33.94
N ASP A 66 -7.49 -4.39 -33.86
CA ASP A 66 -7.94 -5.63 -33.22
C ASP A 66 -7.43 -6.92 -33.93
N SER A 67 -6.46 -6.83 -34.84
CA SER A 67 -5.93 -7.98 -35.57
C SER A 67 -5.19 -8.93 -34.61
N PRO A 68 -5.46 -10.26 -34.64
CA PRO A 68 -4.77 -11.19 -33.78
C PRO A 68 -3.26 -11.19 -34.10
N PRO A 69 -2.38 -11.25 -33.08
CA PRO A 69 -0.94 -11.23 -33.32
C PRO A 69 -0.53 -12.41 -34.23
N PRO A 70 0.44 -12.22 -35.12
CA PRO A 70 0.90 -13.28 -36.02
C PRO A 70 1.39 -14.47 -35.21
N LYS A 71 0.76 -15.63 -35.38
CA LYS A 71 1.16 -16.88 -34.72
C LYS A 71 2.21 -17.57 -35.60
N TYR A 72 3.47 -17.52 -35.19
CA TYR A 72 4.57 -18.22 -35.87
C TYR A 72 4.58 -19.74 -35.64
N MET A 73 3.88 -20.20 -34.60
CA MET A 73 3.79 -21.61 -34.18
C MET A 73 2.41 -21.93 -33.60
N ASN A 74 1.93 -23.15 -33.82
CA ASN A 74 0.84 -23.70 -33.01
C ASN A 74 1.33 -24.02 -31.58
N MET A 75 0.44 -24.02 -30.58
CA MET A 75 0.77 -24.23 -29.17
C MET A 75 1.51 -25.57 -28.93
N MET A 76 1.12 -26.64 -29.62
CA MET A 76 1.79 -27.94 -29.51
C MET A 76 3.19 -27.93 -30.16
N ALA A 77 3.34 -27.23 -31.27
CA ALA A 77 4.64 -27.04 -31.94
C ALA A 77 5.60 -26.23 -31.06
N ALA A 78 5.12 -25.14 -30.44
CA ALA A 78 5.88 -24.32 -29.51
C ALA A 78 6.35 -25.11 -28.27
N LYS A 79 5.49 -25.94 -27.67
CA LYS A 79 5.85 -26.82 -26.54
C LYS A 79 6.96 -27.80 -26.90
N ASN A 80 6.83 -28.46 -28.05
CA ASN A 80 7.83 -29.41 -28.53
C ASN A 80 9.14 -28.72 -28.91
N PHE A 81 9.06 -27.53 -29.51
CA PHE A 81 10.22 -26.71 -29.85
C PHE A 81 10.96 -26.27 -28.60
N ALA A 82 10.28 -25.80 -27.55
CA ALA A 82 10.89 -25.43 -26.28
C ALA A 82 11.64 -26.60 -25.61
N ILE A 83 11.11 -27.82 -25.69
CA ILE A 83 11.79 -29.03 -25.19
C ILE A 83 13.07 -29.30 -25.97
N LYS A 84 13.00 -29.27 -27.32
CA LYS A 84 14.19 -29.43 -28.17
C LYS A 84 15.24 -28.36 -27.90
N LEU A 85 14.80 -27.11 -27.72
CA LEU A 85 15.65 -25.96 -27.45
C LEU A 85 16.34 -26.06 -26.09
N ALA A 86 15.63 -26.55 -25.06
CA ALA A 86 16.20 -26.82 -23.75
C ALA A 86 17.25 -27.95 -23.80
N GLY A 87 17.00 -29.02 -24.56
CA GLY A 87 17.97 -30.09 -24.78
C GLY A 87 19.22 -29.62 -25.54
N GLU A 88 19.03 -28.78 -26.56
CA GLU A 88 20.13 -28.15 -27.29
C GLU A 88 20.94 -27.23 -26.39
N MET A 89 20.28 -26.41 -25.56
CA MET A 89 20.93 -25.54 -24.57
C MET A 89 21.83 -26.37 -23.65
N ARG A 90 21.33 -27.48 -23.10
CA ARG A 90 22.12 -28.37 -22.25
C ARG A 90 23.37 -28.88 -22.98
N SER A 91 23.22 -29.30 -24.23
CA SER A 91 24.33 -29.80 -25.05
C SER A 91 25.35 -28.71 -25.39
N VAL A 92 24.91 -27.50 -25.70
CA VAL A 92 25.78 -26.36 -26.03
C VAL A 92 26.52 -25.84 -24.80
N PHE A 93 25.86 -25.71 -23.65
CA PHE A 93 26.46 -25.12 -22.44
C PHE A 93 27.27 -26.13 -21.61
N ASN A 94 26.81 -27.37 -21.46
CA ASN A 94 27.53 -28.37 -20.66
C ASN A 94 28.60 -29.09 -21.49
N GLU A 95 28.32 -29.40 -22.75
CA GLU A 95 29.23 -30.17 -23.62
C GLU A 95 30.05 -29.29 -24.58
N ARG A 96 29.89 -27.95 -24.53
CA ARG A 96 30.57 -26.95 -25.38
C ARG A 96 30.50 -27.26 -26.89
N ARG A 97 29.40 -27.86 -27.34
CA ARG A 97 29.16 -28.16 -28.76
C ARG A 97 28.71 -26.89 -29.52
N LYS A 98 29.04 -26.82 -30.81
CA LYS A 98 28.49 -25.78 -31.71
C LYS A 98 26.97 -25.96 -31.84
N VAL A 99 26.24 -24.85 -31.91
CA VAL A 99 24.78 -24.82 -32.09
C VAL A 99 24.40 -25.58 -33.36
N SER A 100 23.45 -26.51 -33.26
CA SER A 100 22.94 -27.25 -34.41
C SER A 100 22.16 -26.35 -35.38
N THR A 101 22.18 -26.74 -36.66
CA THR A 101 21.45 -26.04 -37.73
C THR A 101 19.95 -26.03 -37.41
N PHE A 102 19.29 -24.88 -37.63
CA PHE A 102 17.87 -24.68 -37.35
C PHE A 102 16.95 -25.79 -37.92
N SER A 103 17.27 -26.32 -39.10
CA SER A 103 16.52 -27.43 -39.73
C SER A 103 16.42 -28.70 -38.88
N LYS A 104 17.38 -28.97 -37.98
CA LYS A 104 17.32 -30.11 -37.04
C LYS A 104 16.39 -29.84 -35.85
N LEU A 105 16.21 -28.57 -35.51
CA LEU A 105 15.35 -28.12 -34.41
C LEU A 105 13.91 -27.85 -34.86
N SER A 106 13.63 -27.85 -36.17
CA SER A 106 12.28 -27.67 -36.70
C SER A 106 11.31 -28.74 -36.16
N VAL A 107 10.05 -28.32 -35.98
CA VAL A 107 8.96 -29.12 -35.43
C VAL A 107 7.76 -28.98 -36.36
N GLY A 108 7.00 -30.05 -36.55
CA GLY A 108 5.77 -29.99 -37.37
C GLY A 108 4.82 -28.88 -36.90
N GLY A 109 4.44 -27.98 -37.81
CA GLY A 109 3.61 -26.80 -37.53
C GLY A 109 4.39 -25.51 -37.28
N LEU A 110 5.69 -25.46 -37.61
CA LEU A 110 6.54 -24.27 -37.65
C LEU A 110 6.69 -23.77 -39.10
N GLU A 111 6.44 -22.48 -39.33
CA GLU A 111 6.79 -21.82 -40.58
C GLU A 111 8.23 -21.27 -40.48
N ASP A 112 9.22 -22.09 -40.86
CA ASP A 112 10.65 -21.80 -40.71
C ASP A 112 11.06 -20.43 -41.28
N SER A 113 10.54 -20.05 -42.45
CA SER A 113 10.88 -18.79 -43.12
C SER A 113 10.38 -17.55 -42.39
N LYS A 114 9.11 -17.56 -41.95
CA LYS A 114 8.53 -16.43 -41.20
C LYS A 114 9.15 -16.29 -39.82
N PHE A 115 9.55 -17.41 -39.20
CA PHE A 115 10.22 -17.41 -37.91
C PHE A 115 11.63 -16.80 -38.01
N LEU A 116 12.42 -17.17 -39.02
CA LEU A 116 13.76 -16.60 -39.22
C LEU A 116 13.71 -15.12 -39.61
N ASP A 117 12.72 -14.71 -40.41
CA ASP A 117 12.47 -13.30 -40.71
C ASP A 117 12.14 -12.50 -39.43
N ALA A 118 11.25 -13.02 -38.58
CA ALA A 118 10.94 -12.42 -37.29
C ALA A 118 12.16 -12.41 -36.33
N PHE A 119 13.01 -13.44 -36.37
CA PHE A 119 14.21 -13.56 -35.53
C PHE A 119 15.25 -12.49 -35.85
N SER A 120 15.43 -12.20 -37.15
CA SER A 120 16.37 -11.16 -37.60
C SER A 120 15.85 -9.74 -37.37
N LYS A 121 14.53 -9.52 -37.46
CA LYS A 121 13.89 -8.22 -37.26
C LYS A 121 13.67 -7.83 -35.80
N LEU A 122 13.85 -8.75 -34.84
CA LEU A 122 13.58 -8.50 -33.43
C LEU A 122 14.62 -7.54 -32.81
N ASP A 123 14.14 -6.43 -32.25
CA ASP A 123 14.95 -5.44 -31.54
C ASP A 123 15.31 -5.93 -30.13
N PHE A 124 16.31 -6.81 -30.07
CA PHE A 124 16.72 -7.50 -28.86
C PHE A 124 17.25 -6.56 -27.79
N GLU A 125 18.00 -5.52 -28.18
CA GLU A 125 18.65 -4.60 -27.24
C GLU A 125 17.60 -3.81 -26.46
N ARG A 126 16.63 -3.23 -27.18
CA ARG A 126 15.53 -2.49 -26.56
C ARG A 126 14.72 -3.35 -25.59
N ILE A 127 14.41 -4.59 -25.98
CA ILE A 127 13.65 -5.52 -25.14
C ILE A 127 14.44 -5.88 -23.87
N MET A 128 15.75 -6.13 -23.98
CA MET A 128 16.58 -6.47 -22.83
C MET A 128 16.78 -5.30 -21.86
N ASP A 129 16.95 -4.08 -22.38
CA ASP A 129 17.05 -2.88 -21.55
C ASP A 129 15.75 -2.57 -20.81
N LEU A 130 14.60 -2.72 -21.49
CA LEU A 130 13.29 -2.62 -20.86
C LEU A 130 13.10 -3.72 -19.79
N HIS A 131 13.46 -4.96 -20.09
CA HIS A 131 13.37 -6.08 -19.16
C HIS A 131 14.26 -5.89 -17.91
N ALA A 132 15.49 -5.42 -18.09
CA ALA A 132 16.41 -5.13 -16.99
C ALA A 132 15.89 -3.97 -16.11
N THR A 133 15.35 -2.93 -16.75
CA THR A 133 14.75 -1.79 -16.05
C THR A 133 13.51 -2.23 -15.27
N PHE A 134 12.64 -3.03 -15.88
CA PHE A 134 11.46 -3.61 -15.24
C PHE A 134 11.82 -4.50 -14.05
N SER A 135 12.79 -5.40 -14.22
CA SER A 135 13.26 -6.31 -13.17
C SER A 135 13.81 -5.56 -11.97
N ARG A 136 14.58 -4.48 -12.20
CA ARG A 136 15.17 -3.66 -11.14
C ARG A 136 14.15 -2.75 -10.45
N LYS A 137 13.29 -2.07 -11.21
CA LYS A 137 12.38 -1.05 -10.67
C LYS A 137 11.07 -1.62 -10.13
N VAL A 138 10.48 -2.62 -10.81
CA VAL A 138 9.13 -3.14 -10.49
C VAL A 138 9.22 -4.39 -9.62
N LEU A 139 10.10 -5.33 -9.98
CA LEU A 139 10.23 -6.60 -9.26
C LEU A 139 11.26 -6.56 -8.14
N HIS A 140 12.02 -5.47 -8.04
CA HIS A 140 13.12 -5.30 -7.08
C HIS A 140 14.14 -6.46 -7.10
N LEU A 141 14.33 -7.08 -8.27
CA LEU A 141 15.31 -8.15 -8.46
C LEU A 141 16.68 -7.54 -8.75
N ASN A 142 17.65 -7.84 -7.89
CA ASN A 142 19.04 -7.46 -8.12
C ASN A 142 19.62 -8.16 -9.36
N PRO A 143 20.65 -7.58 -10.01
CA PRO A 143 21.33 -8.23 -11.13
C PRO A 143 21.83 -9.62 -10.73
N GLY A 144 21.63 -10.62 -11.59
CA GLY A 144 21.96 -12.03 -11.36
C GLY A 144 20.87 -12.85 -10.67
N ARG A 145 19.83 -12.21 -10.10
CA ARG A 145 18.71 -12.92 -9.49
C ARG A 145 17.68 -13.37 -10.54
N ARG A 146 17.02 -14.48 -10.23
CA ARG A 146 16.03 -15.15 -11.09
C ARG A 146 14.71 -15.34 -10.35
N ALA A 147 13.61 -15.34 -11.09
CA ALA A 147 12.28 -15.58 -10.57
C ALA A 147 11.40 -16.26 -11.62
N VAL A 148 10.36 -16.95 -11.17
CA VAL A 148 9.36 -17.61 -12.00
C VAL A 148 8.02 -16.91 -11.80
N ILE A 149 7.30 -16.63 -12.88
CA ILE A 149 5.93 -16.12 -12.83
C ILE A 149 4.97 -17.23 -13.24
N ILE A 150 3.94 -17.45 -12.45
CA ILE A 150 2.86 -18.38 -12.78
C ILE A 150 1.54 -17.62 -12.61
N ASN A 151 0.79 -17.47 -13.71
CA ASN A 151 -0.49 -16.75 -13.75
C ASN A 151 -0.46 -15.33 -13.12
N GLY A 152 0.68 -14.63 -13.23
CA GLY A 152 0.87 -13.29 -12.69
C GLY A 152 1.48 -13.23 -11.29
N ARG A 153 1.58 -14.35 -10.59
CA ARG A 153 2.24 -14.44 -9.29
C ARG A 153 3.73 -14.68 -9.45
N VAL A 154 4.54 -13.87 -8.78
CA VAL A 154 6.01 -13.95 -8.79
C VAL A 154 6.49 -14.89 -7.67
N TYR A 155 7.29 -15.87 -8.04
CA TYR A 155 8.02 -16.78 -7.14
C TYR A 155 9.50 -16.49 -7.26
N GLY A 156 10.08 -15.88 -6.23
CA GLY A 156 11.49 -15.50 -6.16
C GLY A 156 11.72 -14.34 -5.20
N PRO A 157 12.95 -13.82 -5.10
CA PRO A 157 14.14 -14.23 -5.85
C PRO A 157 14.62 -15.63 -5.47
N LEU A 158 14.85 -16.49 -6.48
CA LEU A 158 15.38 -17.83 -6.27
C LEU A 158 16.90 -17.76 -6.00
N GLU A 159 17.39 -18.65 -5.16
CA GLU A 159 18.83 -18.82 -4.94
C GLU A 159 19.52 -19.53 -6.12
N GLU A 160 20.86 -19.48 -6.19
CA GLU A 160 21.63 -20.05 -7.31
C GLU A 160 21.44 -21.58 -7.43
N ASN A 161 21.29 -22.26 -6.29
CA ASN A 161 21.11 -23.71 -6.20
C ASN A 161 19.64 -24.13 -6.16
N GLU A 162 18.71 -23.20 -6.09
CA GLU A 162 17.28 -23.50 -5.98
C GLU A 162 16.69 -23.79 -7.35
N ILE A 163 16.28 -25.04 -7.59
CA ILE A 163 15.75 -25.51 -8.87
C ILE A 163 14.25 -25.74 -8.72
N PHE A 164 13.47 -25.04 -9.55
CA PHE A 164 12.04 -25.31 -9.68
C PHE A 164 11.81 -26.58 -10.51
N VAL A 165 11.22 -27.61 -9.91
CA VAL A 165 10.96 -28.94 -10.49
C VAL A 165 9.54 -29.01 -11.07
N GLU A 166 9.20 -30.10 -11.77
CA GLU A 166 7.88 -30.28 -12.40
C GLU A 166 6.75 -30.30 -11.36
N GLU A 167 6.98 -30.90 -10.20
CA GLU A 167 6.03 -30.96 -9.09
C GLU A 167 5.74 -29.57 -8.51
N ASP A 168 6.73 -28.68 -8.46
CA ASP A 168 6.56 -27.30 -7.98
C ASP A 168 5.67 -26.49 -8.93
N PHE A 169 5.82 -26.68 -10.25
CA PHE A 169 4.94 -26.06 -11.24
C PHE A 169 3.50 -26.57 -11.10
N TRP A 170 3.33 -27.86 -10.84
CA TRP A 170 2.01 -28.44 -10.60
C TRP A 170 1.37 -27.87 -9.33
N LEU A 171 2.12 -27.78 -8.23
CA LEU A 171 1.64 -27.21 -6.98
C LEU A 171 1.25 -25.73 -7.15
N ALA A 172 2.09 -24.95 -7.83
CA ALA A 172 1.83 -23.54 -8.06
C ALA A 172 0.59 -23.31 -8.96
N GLU A 173 0.39 -24.15 -9.98
CA GLU A 173 -0.84 -24.14 -10.77
C GLU A 173 -2.06 -24.48 -9.91
N HIS A 174 -1.98 -25.53 -9.09
CA HIS A 174 -3.07 -25.94 -8.22
C HIS A 174 -3.41 -24.83 -7.21
N LEU A 175 -2.40 -24.14 -6.68
CA LEU A 175 -2.58 -23.00 -5.80
C LEU A 175 -3.31 -21.85 -6.51
N SER A 176 -2.95 -21.51 -7.75
CA SER A 176 -3.69 -20.52 -8.54
C SER A 176 -5.13 -20.94 -8.86
N LYS A 177 -5.38 -22.24 -9.09
CA LYS A 177 -6.75 -22.75 -9.27
C LYS A 177 -7.58 -22.59 -7.99
N SER A 178 -7.01 -23.01 -6.86
CA SER A 178 -7.63 -22.85 -5.54
C SER A 178 -7.89 -21.39 -5.16
N ALA A 179 -7.08 -20.46 -5.67
CA ALA A 179 -7.24 -19.02 -5.48
C ALA A 179 -8.44 -18.42 -6.25
N GLY A 180 -9.19 -19.22 -7.02
CA GLY A 180 -10.46 -18.82 -7.64
C GLY A 180 -10.38 -18.50 -9.13
N THR A 181 -9.28 -18.84 -9.81
CA THR A 181 -9.13 -18.61 -11.26
C THR A 181 -10.15 -19.39 -12.10
N GLU A 182 -10.60 -20.57 -11.64
CA GLU A 182 -11.65 -21.34 -12.32
C GLU A 182 -13.02 -20.67 -12.20
N GLY A 183 -13.37 -20.17 -11.01
CA GLY A 183 -14.60 -19.39 -10.81
C GLY A 183 -14.60 -18.10 -11.63
N LEU A 184 -13.43 -17.47 -11.77
CA LEU A 184 -13.25 -16.28 -12.59
C LEU A 184 -13.43 -16.57 -14.08
N ALA A 185 -12.90 -17.68 -14.58
CA ALA A 185 -13.12 -18.12 -15.96
C ALA A 185 -14.61 -18.33 -16.25
N GLY A 186 -15.33 -19.01 -15.33
CA GLY A 186 -16.78 -19.19 -15.44
C GLY A 186 -17.58 -17.89 -15.38
N ALA A 187 -17.15 -16.92 -14.56
CA ALA A 187 -17.77 -15.59 -14.50
C ALA A 187 -17.53 -14.78 -15.79
N LEU A 188 -16.30 -14.77 -16.32
CA LEU A 188 -15.97 -14.09 -17.57
C LEU A 188 -16.72 -14.69 -18.76
N GLN A 189 -16.89 -16.01 -18.80
CA GLN A 189 -17.66 -16.66 -19.86
C GLN A 189 -19.14 -16.25 -19.87
N LYS A 190 -19.71 -15.89 -18.70
CA LYS A 190 -21.08 -15.37 -18.60
C LYS A 190 -21.21 -13.91 -19.03
N ILE A 191 -20.15 -13.12 -18.87
CA ILE A 191 -20.14 -11.68 -19.18
C ILE A 191 -19.80 -11.42 -20.65
N LEU A 192 -18.90 -12.21 -21.22
CA LEU A 192 -18.39 -12.02 -22.58
C LEU A 192 -19.34 -12.64 -23.64
N PRO A 193 -19.37 -12.11 -24.87
CA PRO A 193 -20.10 -12.73 -25.97
C PRO A 193 -19.65 -14.18 -26.22
N PRO A 194 -20.58 -15.09 -26.60
CA PRO A 194 -20.28 -16.52 -26.78
C PRO A 194 -19.27 -16.82 -27.89
N ALA A 195 -19.02 -15.88 -28.80
CA ALA A 195 -18.03 -16.00 -29.88
C ALA A 195 -16.57 -15.75 -29.45
N THR A 196 -16.31 -15.51 -28.15
CA THR A 196 -14.95 -15.19 -27.67
C THR A 196 -14.08 -16.45 -27.65
N SER A 197 -12.90 -16.38 -28.30
CA SER A 197 -11.96 -17.51 -28.32
C SER A 197 -11.49 -17.90 -26.91
N THR A 198 -11.34 -19.20 -26.65
CA THR A 198 -10.84 -19.74 -25.37
C THR A 198 -9.48 -19.17 -24.98
N SER A 199 -8.61 -18.88 -25.98
CA SER A 199 -7.31 -18.24 -25.75
C SER A 199 -7.45 -16.84 -25.18
N ARG A 200 -8.43 -16.06 -25.65
CA ARG A 200 -8.68 -14.69 -25.17
C ARG A 200 -9.31 -14.70 -23.78
N ILE A 201 -10.16 -15.68 -23.47
CA ILE A 201 -10.69 -15.88 -22.11
C ILE A 201 -9.54 -16.20 -21.15
N SER A 202 -8.68 -17.17 -21.47
CA SER A 202 -7.49 -17.47 -20.68
C SER A 202 -6.62 -16.23 -20.48
N GLU A 203 -6.46 -15.40 -21.52
CA GLU A 203 -5.69 -14.16 -21.43
C GLU A 203 -6.28 -13.14 -20.45
N LEU A 204 -7.60 -12.94 -20.52
CA LEU A 204 -8.30 -12.06 -19.60
C LEU A 204 -8.27 -12.60 -18.17
N VAL A 205 -8.40 -13.93 -17.99
CA VAL A 205 -8.35 -14.58 -16.67
C VAL A 205 -7.06 -14.21 -15.94
N TRP A 206 -5.89 -14.33 -16.57
CA TRP A 206 -4.63 -14.04 -15.87
C TRP A 206 -4.41 -12.53 -15.67
N ARG A 207 -4.82 -11.69 -16.61
CA ARG A 207 -4.74 -10.22 -16.44
C ARG A 207 -5.60 -9.76 -15.27
N VAL A 208 -6.82 -10.28 -15.18
CA VAL A 208 -7.72 -9.96 -14.07
C VAL A 208 -7.23 -10.60 -12.77
N SER A 209 -6.77 -11.86 -12.80
CA SER A 209 -6.22 -12.54 -11.62
C SER A 209 -5.02 -11.79 -11.05
N SER A 210 -4.09 -11.34 -11.89
CA SER A 210 -2.91 -10.59 -11.44
C SER A 210 -3.29 -9.26 -10.79
N VAL A 211 -4.27 -8.56 -11.36
CA VAL A 211 -4.80 -7.32 -10.75
C VAL A 211 -5.50 -7.62 -9.42
N LEU A 212 -6.37 -8.62 -9.35
CA LEU A 212 -7.08 -9.00 -8.13
C LEU A 212 -6.11 -9.47 -7.03
N GLU A 213 -5.12 -10.30 -7.38
CA GLU A 213 -4.07 -10.74 -6.46
C GLU A 213 -3.21 -9.57 -5.99
N SER A 214 -2.87 -8.61 -6.86
CA SER A 214 -2.12 -7.42 -6.47
C SER A 214 -2.85 -6.59 -5.42
N THR A 215 -4.19 -6.49 -5.51
CA THR A 215 -4.99 -5.78 -4.51
C THR A 215 -4.97 -6.50 -3.16
N ASN A 216 -5.06 -7.83 -3.16
CA ASN A 216 -4.96 -8.63 -1.93
C ASN A 216 -3.54 -8.55 -1.33
N TRP A 217 -2.49 -8.55 -2.16
CA TRP A 217 -1.11 -8.51 -1.68
C TRP A 217 -0.73 -7.18 -1.06
N ARG A 218 -1.05 -6.03 -1.69
CA ARG A 218 -0.72 -4.68 -1.18
C ARG A 218 -1.28 -4.43 0.22
N LEU A 219 -2.50 -4.91 0.48
CA LEU A 219 -3.14 -4.81 1.79
C LEU A 219 -2.56 -5.83 2.78
N SER A 220 -2.22 -7.03 2.31
CA SER A 220 -1.64 -8.07 3.17
C SER A 220 -0.18 -7.84 3.54
N ALA A 221 0.64 -7.17 2.74
CA ALA A 221 2.04 -6.88 3.08
C ALA A 221 2.16 -5.84 4.20
N PHE A 222 1.19 -4.93 4.31
CA PHE A 222 1.06 -4.01 5.44
C PHE A 222 0.49 -4.70 6.69
N ALA A 223 -0.50 -5.61 6.53
CA ALA A 223 -1.16 -6.29 7.65
C ALA A 223 -0.46 -7.57 8.17
N LYS A 224 0.30 -8.30 7.34
CA LYS A 224 0.93 -9.60 7.70
C LYS A 224 2.07 -9.47 8.68
N SER A 225 2.81 -8.35 8.67
CA SER A 225 3.86 -8.10 9.67
C SER A 225 3.28 -8.03 11.10
N VAL A 226 2.00 -7.68 11.24
CA VAL A 226 1.31 -7.57 12.54
C VAL A 226 0.56 -8.86 12.91
N ARG A 227 -0.03 -9.57 11.94
CA ARG A 227 -0.79 -10.81 12.19
C ARG A 227 0.08 -11.98 12.66
N PHE A 228 1.33 -12.07 12.21
CA PHE A 228 2.29 -13.08 12.70
C PHE A 228 2.64 -12.85 14.18
N PHE A 229 2.58 -11.61 14.66
CA PHE A 229 2.92 -11.23 16.03
C PHE A 229 1.79 -11.56 17.03
N PHE A 230 0.53 -11.32 16.67
CA PHE A 230 -0.61 -11.57 17.57
C PHE A 230 -0.95 -13.05 17.77
N PHE A 231 -0.73 -13.91 16.77
CA PHE A 231 -1.07 -15.33 16.87
C PHE A 231 -0.17 -16.11 17.83
N PHE A 232 1.08 -15.70 18.01
CA PHE A 232 2.06 -16.43 18.83
C PHE A 232 2.07 -16.04 20.31
N LEU A 233 1.49 -14.90 20.70
CA LEU A 233 1.51 -14.47 22.10
C LEU A 233 0.21 -14.77 22.85
N HIS A 234 -1.00 -14.54 22.31
CA HIS A 234 -2.27 -14.82 23.02
C HIS A 234 -3.48 -14.98 22.04
N PRO A 235 -4.18 -16.13 22.00
CA PRO A 235 -5.33 -16.35 21.10
C PRO A 235 -6.55 -15.45 21.39
N THR A 236 -6.68 -14.94 22.61
CA THR A 236 -7.86 -14.19 23.10
C THR A 236 -7.73 -12.67 22.94
N LEU A 237 -6.53 -12.15 22.67
CA LEU A 237 -6.29 -10.71 22.49
C LEU A 237 -6.52 -10.20 21.06
N SER A 238 -7.08 -11.05 20.18
CA SER A 238 -7.51 -10.65 18.84
C SER A 238 -8.63 -9.60 18.85
N MET A 239 -9.29 -9.37 19.99
CA MET A 239 -10.48 -8.54 20.09
C MET A 239 -10.18 -7.06 20.39
N LEU A 240 -9.00 -6.74 20.94
CA LEU A 240 -8.62 -5.37 21.34
C LEU A 240 -7.81 -4.60 20.29
N ALA A 241 -7.46 -5.23 19.16
CA ALA A 241 -6.84 -4.55 18.02
C ALA A 241 -7.88 -3.80 17.16
N SER A 242 -8.89 -3.20 17.79
CA SER A 242 -10.00 -2.50 17.13
C SER A 242 -9.78 -1.00 16.93
N GLU A 243 -8.56 -0.50 17.10
CA GLU A 243 -8.21 0.86 16.67
C GLU A 243 -7.59 0.78 15.27
N GLY A 244 -8.33 1.29 14.28
CA GLY A 244 -8.23 1.02 12.84
C GLY A 244 -6.98 1.55 12.12
N ILE A 245 -5.78 1.34 12.68
CA ILE A 245 -4.52 1.83 12.11
C ILE A 245 -3.68 0.68 11.52
N PHE A 246 -3.79 -0.55 12.05
CA PHE A 246 -2.95 -1.70 11.61
C PHE A 246 -3.68 -2.97 11.17
N VAL A 247 -5.01 -2.93 11.14
CA VAL A 247 -5.81 -4.05 10.61
C VAL A 247 -6.76 -3.51 9.56
N ASN A 248 -6.27 -3.37 8.33
CA ASN A 248 -7.14 -3.70 7.21
C ASN A 248 -6.95 -5.18 6.94
N GLY A 249 -7.81 -5.97 7.58
CA GLY A 249 -8.10 -7.33 7.15
C GLY A 249 -8.34 -7.34 5.64
N THR A 250 -8.12 -8.50 5.02
CA THR A 250 -8.46 -8.74 3.61
C THR A 250 -9.75 -8.01 3.24
N THR A 251 -9.67 -6.93 2.45
CA THR A 251 -10.86 -6.21 2.00
C THR A 251 -11.60 -7.15 1.05
N ASN A 252 -12.45 -7.99 1.61
CA ASN A 252 -13.29 -8.87 0.83
C ASN A 252 -14.28 -7.96 0.09
N ARG A 253 -14.31 -8.05 -1.24
CA ARG A 253 -15.29 -7.31 -2.03
C ARG A 253 -16.67 -7.89 -1.73
N ILE A 254 -17.54 -7.10 -1.12
CA ILE A 254 -18.91 -7.52 -0.78
C ILE A 254 -19.83 -7.07 -1.90
N ALA A 255 -20.57 -8.01 -2.49
CA ALA A 255 -21.66 -7.70 -3.41
C ALA A 255 -22.97 -7.70 -2.64
N LEU A 256 -23.60 -6.53 -2.52
CA LEU A 256 -24.92 -6.40 -1.90
C LEU A 256 -25.99 -6.86 -2.88
N LYS A 257 -26.58 -8.04 -2.64
CA LYS A 257 -27.65 -8.61 -3.47
C LYS A 257 -28.99 -8.50 -2.75
N ASN A 258 -30.08 -8.40 -3.51
CA ASN A 258 -31.47 -8.45 -3.02
C ASN A 258 -31.89 -7.30 -2.09
N LEU A 259 -31.30 -6.11 -2.22
CA LEU A 259 -31.74 -4.93 -1.46
C LEU A 259 -32.99 -4.30 -2.09
N LYS A 260 -34.01 -4.02 -1.26
CA LYS A 260 -35.22 -3.28 -1.68
C LYS A 260 -34.96 -1.78 -1.53
N MET A 261 -34.67 -1.09 -2.63
CA MET A 261 -34.22 0.31 -2.64
C MET A 261 -35.32 1.35 -2.94
N LYS A 262 -36.60 0.99 -2.92
CA LYS A 262 -37.67 1.87 -3.42
C LYS A 262 -37.89 3.15 -2.61
N THR A 263 -37.74 3.09 -1.28
CA THR A 263 -38.10 4.20 -0.36
C THR A 263 -36.95 4.63 0.54
N SER A 264 -35.97 3.76 0.79
CA SER A 264 -34.86 4.01 1.72
C SER A 264 -33.55 4.36 1.01
N ALA A 265 -33.56 4.49 -0.33
CA ALA A 265 -32.36 4.79 -1.07
C ALA A 265 -32.65 5.73 -2.22
N PHE A 266 -31.65 6.53 -2.58
CA PHE A 266 -31.67 7.35 -3.77
C PHE A 266 -30.37 7.19 -4.55
N HIS A 267 -30.44 7.53 -5.82
CA HIS A 267 -29.39 7.31 -6.79
C HIS A 267 -29.01 8.63 -7.45
N VAL A 268 -27.70 8.86 -7.55
CA VAL A 268 -27.12 10.03 -8.18
C VAL A 268 -26.32 9.54 -9.40
N PRO A 269 -26.76 9.87 -10.63
CA PRO A 269 -26.12 9.38 -11.84
C PRO A 269 -24.77 10.05 -12.09
N PRO A 270 -23.89 9.42 -12.88
CA PRO A 270 -22.58 9.97 -13.20
C PRO A 270 -22.67 11.21 -14.10
N THR A 271 -21.83 12.19 -13.81
CA THR A 271 -21.74 13.47 -14.55
C THR A 271 -21.26 13.31 -16.00
N LYS A 272 -20.45 12.28 -16.28
CA LYS A 272 -19.87 12.01 -17.61
C LYS A 272 -20.17 10.57 -18.05
N ASN A 273 -20.47 10.40 -19.33
CA ASN A 273 -20.65 9.09 -19.95
C ASN A 273 -19.29 8.40 -20.13
N GLY A 274 -19.17 7.15 -19.71
CA GLY A 274 -17.94 6.36 -19.84
C GLY A 274 -17.75 5.38 -18.69
N LEU A 275 -16.50 5.04 -18.41
CA LEU A 275 -16.14 4.26 -17.22
C LEU A 275 -16.48 5.05 -15.96
N SER A 276 -17.37 4.50 -15.13
CA SER A 276 -17.82 5.13 -13.90
C SER A 276 -17.37 4.37 -12.65
N TYR A 277 -17.18 5.10 -11.56
CA TYR A 277 -16.94 4.53 -10.23
C TYR A 277 -18.27 4.28 -9.53
N ASP A 278 -18.57 3.05 -9.12
CA ASP A 278 -19.76 2.76 -8.31
C ASP A 278 -19.47 2.98 -6.83
N ILE A 279 -20.16 3.96 -6.22
CA ILE A 279 -20.05 4.29 -4.80
C ILE A 279 -21.38 3.91 -4.14
N VAL A 280 -21.33 3.04 -3.13
CA VAL A 280 -22.50 2.69 -2.31
C VAL A 280 -22.26 3.16 -0.89
N ALA A 281 -23.04 4.14 -0.45
CA ALA A 281 -22.99 4.68 0.91
C ALA A 281 -24.19 4.17 1.70
N ILE A 282 -23.95 3.45 2.79
CA ILE A 282 -24.99 3.05 3.76
C ILE A 282 -24.80 3.92 4.98
N VAL A 283 -25.78 4.79 5.27
CA VAL A 283 -25.62 5.85 6.27
C VAL A 283 -26.83 5.88 7.18
N ASP A 284 -26.60 6.07 8.47
CA ASP A 284 -27.65 6.55 9.37
C ASP A 284 -27.68 8.08 9.28
N PRO A 285 -28.76 8.70 8.78
CA PRO A 285 -28.84 10.16 8.65
C PRO A 285 -28.69 10.92 9.98
N ALA A 286 -28.95 10.27 11.12
CA ALA A 286 -28.80 10.87 12.44
C ALA A 286 -27.38 10.73 13.02
N SER A 287 -26.41 10.17 12.29
CA SER A 287 -25.05 9.96 12.77
C SER A 287 -24.11 11.15 12.48
N ARG A 288 -23.09 11.34 13.33
CA ARG A 288 -22.01 12.32 13.09
C ARG A 288 -21.24 12.02 11.80
N ASP A 289 -21.01 10.73 11.52
CA ASP A 289 -20.31 10.31 10.31
C ASP A 289 -21.09 10.66 9.03
N ALA A 290 -22.42 10.64 9.07
CA ALA A 290 -23.24 11.08 7.95
C ALA A 290 -23.08 12.58 7.66
N GLN A 291 -22.89 13.43 8.69
CA GLN A 291 -22.61 14.85 8.49
C GLN A 291 -21.34 15.04 7.64
N ARG A 292 -20.29 14.28 7.93
CA ARG A 292 -19.03 14.30 7.19
C ARG A 292 -19.14 13.67 5.80
N LEU A 293 -19.75 12.49 5.72
CA LEU A 293 -19.87 11.74 4.47
C LEU A 293 -20.71 12.49 3.44
N SER A 294 -21.72 13.25 3.87
CA SER A 294 -22.59 14.02 2.96
C SER A 294 -21.80 14.93 2.01
N HIS A 295 -20.89 15.74 2.55
CA HIS A 295 -20.08 16.66 1.74
C HIS A 295 -19.04 15.92 0.90
N ILE A 296 -18.43 14.85 1.45
CA ILE A 296 -17.50 13.99 0.71
C ILE A 296 -18.15 13.43 -0.56
N LEU A 297 -19.40 12.95 -0.48
CA LEU A 297 -20.12 12.41 -1.63
C LEU A 297 -20.39 13.48 -2.69
N LEU A 298 -20.72 14.71 -2.29
CA LEU A 298 -20.92 15.83 -3.21
C LEU A 298 -19.63 16.16 -3.98
N VAL A 299 -18.52 16.27 -3.27
CA VAL A 299 -17.21 16.56 -3.89
C VAL A 299 -16.80 15.44 -4.85
N LEU A 300 -17.02 14.17 -4.48
CA LEU A 300 -16.73 13.02 -5.33
C LEU A 300 -17.59 13.00 -6.60
N GLN A 301 -18.87 13.40 -6.51
CA GLN A 301 -19.78 13.49 -7.66
C GLN A 301 -19.26 14.47 -8.72
N GLU A 302 -18.69 15.59 -8.28
CA GLU A 302 -18.16 16.62 -9.17
C GLU A 302 -16.77 16.26 -9.70
N ALA A 303 -15.89 15.74 -8.84
CA ALA A 303 -14.51 15.43 -9.18
C ALA A 303 -14.34 14.17 -10.04
N LEU A 304 -15.21 13.16 -9.87
CA LEU A 304 -15.09 11.86 -10.53
C LEU A 304 -16.36 11.52 -11.30
N PRO A 305 -16.26 10.79 -12.43
CA PRO A 305 -17.42 10.17 -13.07
C PRO A 305 -17.89 9.01 -12.19
N CYS A 306 -18.65 9.31 -11.13
CA CYS A 306 -19.09 8.32 -10.17
C CYS A 306 -20.61 8.20 -10.12
N ASN A 307 -21.05 6.98 -9.85
CA ASN A 307 -22.41 6.55 -9.75
C ASN A 307 -22.69 6.28 -8.27
N ILE A 308 -23.41 7.19 -7.60
CA ILE A 308 -23.55 7.16 -6.15
C ILE A 308 -24.93 6.61 -5.77
N THR A 309 -24.95 5.55 -4.99
CA THR A 309 -26.17 5.01 -4.36
C THR A 309 -26.10 5.25 -2.87
N VAL A 310 -27.01 6.07 -2.33
CA VAL A 310 -27.10 6.34 -0.89
C VAL A 310 -28.28 5.57 -0.32
N ILE A 311 -28.01 4.73 0.67
CA ILE A 311 -28.98 3.90 1.38
C ILE A 311 -29.06 4.44 2.81
N LEU A 312 -30.25 4.93 3.18
CA LEU A 312 -30.54 5.42 4.51
C LEU A 312 -30.96 4.24 5.41
N ASN A 313 -30.19 4.02 6.47
CA ASN A 313 -30.46 3.00 7.47
C ASN A 313 -30.48 3.61 8.88
N PRO A 314 -31.57 4.33 9.24
CA PRO A 314 -31.68 4.98 10.54
C PRO A 314 -31.88 3.97 11.68
N GLN A 315 -31.34 4.30 12.85
CA GLN A 315 -31.70 3.58 14.08
C GLN A 315 -33.13 3.88 14.50
N ARG A 316 -33.86 2.85 14.96
CA ARG A 316 -35.28 2.97 15.35
C ARG A 316 -35.47 3.58 16.73
N GLU A 317 -34.54 3.32 17.63
CA GLU A 317 -34.62 3.72 19.02
C GLU A 317 -33.46 4.67 19.31
N LEU A 318 -33.79 5.90 19.69
CA LEU A 318 -32.84 6.94 20.07
C LEU A 318 -33.08 7.26 21.55
N SER A 319 -32.09 6.99 22.39
CA SER A 319 -32.17 7.28 23.83
C SER A 319 -31.89 8.75 24.16
N ASP A 320 -31.15 9.45 23.30
CA ASP A 320 -30.70 10.82 23.45
C ASP A 320 -30.75 11.52 22.09
N LEU A 321 -30.63 12.85 22.08
CA LEU A 321 -30.50 13.64 20.86
C LEU A 321 -29.22 13.21 20.11
N PRO A 322 -29.34 12.69 18.88
CA PRO A 322 -28.22 12.03 18.21
C PRO A 322 -27.18 13.02 17.69
N LEU A 323 -27.61 14.23 17.30
CA LEU A 323 -26.75 15.31 16.82
C LEU A 323 -26.82 16.50 17.77
N LYS A 324 -25.68 16.87 18.35
CA LYS A 324 -25.53 17.98 19.31
C LYS A 324 -24.64 19.12 18.79
N ASN A 325 -24.21 19.04 17.54
CA ASN A 325 -23.26 19.94 16.91
C ASN A 325 -23.70 20.33 15.50
N PHE A 326 -23.30 21.53 15.09
CA PHE A 326 -23.30 21.94 13.69
C PHE A 326 -21.97 21.52 13.07
N TYR A 327 -22.00 21.03 11.84
CA TYR A 327 -20.81 20.47 11.19
C TYR A 327 -20.70 20.92 9.73
N ARG A 328 -19.50 21.30 9.32
CA ARG A 328 -19.13 21.61 7.94
C ARG A 328 -17.81 20.93 7.64
N PHE A 329 -17.78 20.14 6.57
CA PHE A 329 -16.54 19.57 6.06
C PHE A 329 -15.96 20.53 5.04
N VAL A 330 -14.66 20.81 5.14
CA VAL A 330 -13.96 21.71 4.21
C VAL A 330 -13.20 20.86 3.20
N TRP A 331 -13.79 20.68 2.02
CA TRP A 331 -13.12 20.03 0.90
C TRP A 331 -13.75 20.49 -0.40
N GLU A 332 -13.02 21.24 -1.23
CA GLU A 332 -13.56 21.73 -2.50
C GLU A 332 -13.08 20.89 -3.69
N PRO A 333 -13.94 20.67 -4.70
CA PRO A 333 -13.61 19.89 -5.89
C PRO A 333 -12.66 20.65 -6.83
N THR A 334 -12.69 21.99 -6.80
CA THR A 334 -11.87 22.87 -7.62
C THR A 334 -11.12 23.88 -6.75
N LEU A 335 -9.92 24.28 -7.19
CA LEU A 335 -9.12 25.31 -6.53
C LEU A 335 -9.53 26.74 -6.91
N LEU A 336 -10.39 26.86 -7.92
CA LEU A 336 -10.86 28.14 -8.45
C LEU A 336 -12.26 28.38 -7.92
N ASP A 337 -12.47 29.61 -7.46
CA ASP A 337 -13.80 30.14 -7.17
C ASP A 337 -14.57 30.39 -8.48
N LYS A 338 -15.85 30.73 -8.37
CA LYS A 338 -16.73 31.12 -9.49
C LYS A 338 -16.21 32.31 -10.30
N VAL A 339 -15.21 33.04 -9.80
CA VAL A 339 -14.56 34.21 -10.42
C VAL A 339 -13.13 33.90 -10.91
N ASP A 340 -12.76 32.62 -11.03
CA ASP A 340 -11.41 32.14 -11.43
C ASP A 340 -10.27 32.64 -10.52
N GLN A 341 -10.59 33.02 -9.28
CA GLN A 341 -9.59 33.34 -8.25
C GLN A 341 -9.36 32.12 -7.35
N VAL A 342 -8.15 32.02 -6.78
CA VAL A 342 -7.84 30.96 -5.81
C VAL A 342 -8.60 31.27 -4.52
N ALA A 343 -9.66 30.51 -4.24
CA ALA A 343 -10.36 30.58 -2.97
C ALA A 343 -9.57 29.86 -1.89
N LEU A 344 -9.44 30.51 -0.72
CA LEU A 344 -8.92 29.83 0.46
C LEU A 344 -10.03 28.95 1.05
N PRO A 345 -9.76 27.67 1.32
CA PRO A 345 -10.75 26.77 1.90
C PRO A 345 -11.16 27.28 3.28
N SER A 346 -12.46 27.51 3.48
CA SER A 346 -13.02 28.09 4.69
C SER A 346 -14.35 27.43 5.07
N ALA A 347 -14.68 27.44 6.35
CA ALA A 347 -15.96 26.95 6.87
C ALA A 347 -16.80 28.12 7.34
N HIS A 348 -17.94 28.35 6.69
CA HIS A 348 -18.90 29.38 7.10
C HIS A 348 -20.13 28.75 7.76
N PHE A 349 -20.48 29.28 8.93
CA PHE A 349 -21.69 28.92 9.67
C PHE A 349 -22.60 30.14 9.72
N GLU A 350 -23.73 30.05 9.03
CA GLU A 350 -24.74 31.12 9.02
C GLU A 350 -25.87 30.80 10.00
N HIS A 351 -26.53 31.85 10.50
CA HIS A 351 -27.73 31.74 11.34
C HIS A 351 -27.54 30.89 12.62
N LEU A 352 -26.37 31.01 13.27
CA LEU A 352 -26.10 30.34 14.54
C LEU A 352 -27.03 30.83 15.67
N PRO A 353 -27.44 29.94 16.59
CA PRO A 353 -28.34 30.30 17.68
C PRO A 353 -27.65 31.24 18.67
N GLY A 354 -28.19 32.45 18.85
CA GLY A 354 -27.46 33.48 19.58
C GLY A 354 -27.35 33.31 21.10
N LYS A 355 -28.33 32.64 21.73
CA LYS A 355 -28.37 32.43 23.18
C LYS A 355 -27.60 31.19 23.65
N SER A 356 -27.36 30.25 22.75
CA SER A 356 -26.69 28.99 23.08
C SER A 356 -25.19 29.22 23.24
N LEU A 357 -24.58 28.52 24.20
CA LEU A 357 -23.13 28.45 24.32
C LEU A 357 -22.61 27.43 23.29
N LEU A 358 -21.63 27.84 22.50
CA LEU A 358 -21.04 27.06 21.42
C LEU A 358 -19.54 26.93 21.66
N THR A 359 -18.98 25.81 21.23
CA THR A 359 -17.54 25.55 21.22
C THR A 359 -17.12 25.25 19.78
N LEU A 360 -16.10 25.93 19.29
CA LEU A 360 -15.53 25.68 17.97
C LEU A 360 -14.41 24.64 18.08
N ALA A 361 -14.60 23.50 17.43
CA ALA A 361 -13.60 22.44 17.36
C ALA A 361 -13.36 22.00 15.92
N ILE A 362 -12.10 21.69 15.59
CA ILE A 362 -11.71 21.14 14.28
C ILE A 362 -11.66 19.62 14.35
N ASP A 363 -12.43 18.95 13.49
CA ASP A 363 -12.31 17.50 13.24
C ASP A 363 -11.16 17.23 12.25
N ALA A 364 -9.92 17.33 12.73
CA ALA A 364 -8.72 17.02 11.94
C ALA A 364 -8.38 15.52 12.02
N PRO A 365 -7.70 14.96 11.00
CA PRO A 365 -7.10 13.64 11.12
C PRO A 365 -6.20 13.53 12.36
N HIS A 366 -6.18 12.37 13.02
CA HIS A 366 -5.41 12.15 14.26
C HIS A 366 -3.93 12.48 14.14
N ASN A 367 -3.34 12.31 12.96
CA ASN A 367 -1.92 12.57 12.71
C ASN A 367 -1.61 14.07 12.45
N TRP A 368 -2.61 14.95 12.54
CA TRP A 368 -2.47 16.39 12.33
C TRP A 368 -2.55 17.12 13.67
N MET A 369 -1.56 17.97 13.94
CA MET A 369 -1.56 18.85 15.10
C MET A 369 -1.94 20.25 14.66
N VAL A 370 -3.20 20.62 14.90
CA VAL A 370 -3.77 21.91 14.50
C VAL A 370 -3.88 22.80 15.73
N ALA A 371 -3.48 24.07 15.60
CA ALA A 371 -3.59 25.08 16.65
C ALA A 371 -4.31 26.32 16.12
N ALA A 372 -5.02 27.01 17.02
CA ALA A 372 -5.60 28.32 16.73
C ALA A 372 -4.48 29.38 16.77
N THR A 373 -4.32 30.14 15.68
CA THR A 373 -3.23 31.14 15.57
C THR A 373 -3.76 32.56 15.72
N LYS A 374 -4.94 32.85 15.18
CA LYS A 374 -5.53 34.18 15.24
C LYS A 374 -7.02 34.09 15.55
N THR A 375 -7.37 34.49 16.77
CA THR A 375 -8.75 34.60 17.25
C THR A 375 -8.85 35.82 18.15
N LEU A 376 -9.94 36.59 18.02
CA LEU A 376 -10.26 37.68 18.95
C LEU A 376 -11.06 37.17 20.17
N GLU A 377 -11.70 36.02 19.99
CA GLU A 377 -12.66 35.44 20.92
C GLU A 377 -12.15 34.13 21.53
N ASP A 378 -12.71 33.77 22.68
CA ASP A 378 -12.55 32.45 23.27
C ASP A 378 -13.39 31.43 22.48
N LEU A 379 -12.70 30.50 21.82
CA LEU A 379 -13.32 29.50 20.96
C LEU A 379 -14.09 28.42 21.75
N ASP A 380 -13.79 28.26 23.04
CA ASP A 380 -14.45 27.27 23.87
C ASP A 380 -15.80 27.75 24.40
N ASN A 381 -15.99 29.08 24.50
CA ASN A 381 -17.16 29.71 25.14
C ASN A 381 -17.80 30.79 24.25
N ILE A 382 -18.22 30.42 23.05
CA ILE A 382 -18.84 31.34 22.09
C ILE A 382 -20.32 31.52 22.41
N ARG A 383 -20.74 32.76 22.72
CA ARG A 383 -22.16 33.16 22.81
C ARG A 383 -22.41 34.40 21.94
N MET A 384 -23.14 34.24 20.83
CA MET A 384 -23.26 35.32 19.83
C MET A 384 -23.86 36.61 20.41
N THR A 385 -24.82 36.51 21.34
CA THR A 385 -25.39 37.73 21.97
C THR A 385 -24.35 38.56 22.71
N ASP A 386 -23.38 37.91 23.35
CA ASP A 386 -22.33 38.60 24.10
C ASP A 386 -21.31 39.22 23.16
N VAL A 387 -20.92 38.47 22.13
CA VAL A 387 -19.99 38.95 21.11
C VAL A 387 -20.55 40.20 20.42
N VAL A 388 -21.83 40.17 20.02
CA VAL A 388 -22.50 41.32 19.42
C VAL A 388 -22.55 42.50 20.40
N SER A 389 -22.79 42.25 21.69
CA SER A 389 -22.82 43.33 22.69
C SER A 389 -21.46 43.98 22.96
N ARG A 390 -20.37 43.23 22.82
CA ARG A 390 -19.00 43.70 23.11
C ARG A 390 -18.32 44.30 21.88
N THR A 391 -18.42 43.63 20.74
CA THR A 391 -17.68 43.99 19.52
C THR A 391 -18.53 44.80 18.54
N GLY A 392 -19.86 44.71 18.63
CA GLY A 392 -20.78 45.30 17.64
C GLY A 392 -20.89 44.49 16.34
N ASP A 393 -19.95 43.58 16.10
CA ASP A 393 -19.90 42.70 14.95
C ASP A 393 -20.70 41.40 15.19
N GLN A 394 -21.35 40.92 14.14
CA GLN A 394 -22.09 39.64 14.14
C GLN A 394 -21.26 38.46 13.62
N VAL A 395 -19.99 38.70 13.29
CA VAL A 395 -19.09 37.72 12.65
C VAL A 395 -17.96 37.39 13.62
N ILE A 396 -17.63 36.11 13.69
CA ILE A 396 -16.51 35.59 14.48
C ILE A 396 -15.55 34.92 13.51
N ASP A 397 -14.35 35.45 13.40
CA ASP A 397 -13.29 34.90 12.56
C ASP A 397 -12.24 34.19 13.42
N ALA A 398 -11.87 32.98 13.00
CA ALA A 398 -10.85 32.16 13.64
C ALA A 398 -9.95 31.53 12.58
N GLU A 399 -8.64 31.79 12.67
CA GLU A 399 -7.64 31.18 11.78
C GLU A 399 -6.87 30.09 12.52
N PHE A 400 -6.75 28.93 11.88
CA PHE A 400 -6.05 27.76 12.40
C PHE A 400 -4.88 27.40 11.50
N THR A 401 -3.79 26.93 12.11
CA THR A 401 -2.61 26.45 11.39
C THR A 401 -2.31 25.00 11.74
N LEU A 402 -1.93 24.24 10.72
CA LEU A 402 -1.34 22.91 10.90
C LEU A 402 0.11 23.09 11.32
N GLU A 403 0.38 22.99 12.61
CA GLU A 403 1.73 23.20 13.16
C GLU A 403 2.66 22.03 12.85
N TYR A 404 2.15 20.80 13.02
CA TYR A 404 2.95 19.58 12.88
C TYR A 404 2.12 18.43 12.28
N LEU A 405 2.83 17.54 11.60
CA LEU A 405 2.38 16.19 11.29
C LEU A 405 3.03 15.22 12.27
N LEU A 406 2.25 14.27 12.77
CA LEU A 406 2.75 13.27 13.70
C LEU A 406 3.46 12.15 12.94
N LEU A 407 4.71 11.90 13.32
CA LEU A 407 5.40 10.64 13.07
C LEU A 407 5.03 9.69 14.20
N GLU A 408 4.33 8.62 13.85
CA GLU A 408 3.93 7.60 14.82
C GLU A 408 4.78 6.36 14.64
N GLY A 409 4.82 5.52 15.66
CA GLY A 409 5.47 4.23 15.51
C GLY A 409 5.29 3.29 16.68
N HIS A 410 5.75 2.06 16.45
CA HIS A 410 5.77 1.00 17.45
C HIS A 410 7.18 0.49 17.65
N CYS A 411 7.61 0.38 18.90
CA CYS A 411 8.91 -0.13 19.26
C CYS A 411 8.82 -1.49 19.96
N LEU A 412 9.66 -2.44 19.55
CA LEU A 412 9.71 -3.78 20.09
C LEU A 412 11.15 -4.15 20.45
N ASP A 413 11.33 -4.78 21.60
CA ASP A 413 12.59 -5.42 21.94
C ASP A 413 12.63 -6.83 21.33
N GLU A 414 13.58 -7.12 20.45
CA GLU A 414 13.71 -8.42 19.78
C GLU A 414 13.98 -9.56 20.75
N THR A 415 14.66 -9.27 21.87
CA THR A 415 15.09 -10.28 22.84
C THR A 415 13.91 -10.75 23.68
N THR A 416 13.12 -9.80 24.18
CA THR A 416 12.00 -10.08 25.08
C THR A 416 10.66 -10.19 24.33
N ARG A 417 10.61 -9.72 23.08
CA ARG A 417 9.39 -9.52 22.28
C ARG A 417 8.34 -8.65 22.98
N GLN A 418 8.79 -7.77 23.88
CA GLN A 418 7.95 -6.85 24.63
C GLN A 418 8.27 -5.39 24.26
N PRO A 419 7.31 -4.48 24.42
CA PRO A 419 7.57 -3.05 24.34
C PRO A 419 8.65 -2.59 25.34
N PRO A 420 9.73 -1.92 24.90
CA PRO A 420 10.74 -1.37 25.80
C PRO A 420 10.23 -0.09 26.46
N ARG A 421 9.38 -0.24 27.48
CA ARG A 421 8.74 0.88 28.19
C ARG A 421 9.78 1.87 28.72
N GLY A 422 9.55 3.16 28.48
CA GLY A 422 10.40 4.24 28.97
C GLY A 422 11.66 4.48 28.13
N LEU A 423 11.90 3.67 27.08
CA LEU A 423 12.91 3.97 26.07
C LEU A 423 12.62 5.33 25.44
N GLN A 424 13.65 6.16 25.32
CA GLN A 424 13.53 7.51 24.78
C GLN A 424 14.07 7.59 23.35
N PHE A 425 13.26 8.15 22.47
CA PHE A 425 13.67 8.50 21.11
C PHE A 425 13.90 10.01 20.98
N THR A 426 14.76 10.36 20.04
CA THR A 426 14.96 11.72 19.55
C THR A 426 14.76 11.75 18.04
N LEU A 427 14.08 12.77 17.55
CA LEU A 427 13.88 13.05 16.14
C LEU A 427 14.56 14.37 15.78
N GLY A 428 15.27 14.39 14.65
CA GLY A 428 15.97 15.60 14.22
C GLY A 428 16.36 15.62 12.75
N THR A 429 16.80 16.79 12.30
CA THR A 429 17.38 17.01 10.97
C THR A 429 18.90 16.83 11.04
N PRO A 430 19.64 16.82 9.90
CA PRO A 430 21.11 16.75 9.93
C PRO A 430 21.75 17.85 10.79
N ASP A 431 21.13 19.03 10.84
CA ASP A 431 21.65 20.19 11.59
C ASP A 431 21.42 20.04 13.10
N ASN A 432 20.27 19.48 13.51
CA ASN A 432 19.94 19.23 14.90
C ASN A 432 19.23 17.87 15.06
N LEU A 433 20.00 16.86 15.47
CA LEU A 433 19.55 15.47 15.65
C LEU A 433 18.62 15.26 16.87
N GLN A 434 18.52 16.23 17.78
CA GLN A 434 17.75 16.14 19.03
C GLN A 434 16.70 17.23 19.12
N LYS A 435 15.95 17.45 18.03
CA LYS A 435 14.95 18.53 17.96
C LYS A 435 13.69 18.21 18.77
N HIS A 436 13.21 16.98 18.67
CA HIS A 436 12.03 16.51 19.41
C HIS A 436 12.38 15.20 20.12
N ASP A 437 11.81 14.98 21.30
CA ASP A 437 11.98 13.76 22.07
C ASP A 437 10.63 13.17 22.49
N THR A 438 10.62 11.86 22.70
CA THR A 438 9.44 11.14 23.20
C THR A 438 9.86 9.86 23.92
N ILE A 439 8.93 9.28 24.68
CA ILE A 439 9.10 7.99 25.34
C ILE A 439 8.22 6.93 24.69
N VAL A 440 8.72 5.70 24.68
CA VAL A 440 7.97 4.52 24.27
C VAL A 440 7.00 4.11 25.38
N MET A 441 5.72 4.04 25.03
CA MET A 441 4.66 3.62 25.93
C MET A 441 4.67 2.10 26.16
N ALA A 442 4.18 1.68 27.32
CA ALA A 442 4.06 0.25 27.65
C ALA A 442 3.06 -0.48 26.73
N ASN A 443 1.99 0.21 26.35
CA ASN A 443 0.94 -0.32 25.50
C ASN A 443 1.43 -0.34 24.05
N LEU A 444 1.62 -1.54 23.50
CA LEU A 444 2.00 -1.77 22.09
C LEU A 444 3.30 -1.07 21.64
N GLY A 445 4.12 -0.57 22.57
CA GLY A 445 5.35 0.15 22.24
C GLY A 445 5.11 1.44 21.47
N TYR A 446 3.94 2.05 21.60
CA TYR A 446 3.59 3.22 20.82
C TYR A 446 4.46 4.43 21.20
N PHE A 447 4.87 5.18 20.19
CA PHE A 447 5.50 6.49 20.34
C PHE A 447 4.99 7.44 19.25
N GLN A 448 4.98 8.73 19.56
CA GLN A 448 4.60 9.80 18.64
C GLN A 448 5.59 10.95 18.77
N LEU A 449 5.97 11.53 17.62
CA LEU A 449 6.91 12.64 17.50
C LEU A 449 6.34 13.68 16.55
N LYS A 450 6.54 14.96 16.89
CA LYS A 450 6.15 16.08 16.04
C LYS A 450 7.16 16.22 14.89
N ALA A 451 6.67 16.34 13.66
CA ALA A 451 7.50 16.50 12.48
C ALA A 451 6.84 17.44 11.46
N ASN A 452 7.67 18.09 10.64
CA ASN A 452 7.22 18.86 9.48
C ASN A 452 7.59 18.10 8.20
N PRO A 453 7.06 18.48 7.02
CA PRO A 453 7.47 17.86 5.76
C PRO A 453 8.99 17.92 5.59
N GLY A 454 9.61 16.77 5.27
CA GLY A 454 11.06 16.65 5.18
C GLY A 454 11.60 15.29 5.64
N ALA A 455 12.92 15.13 5.57
CA ALA A 455 13.63 13.94 6.01
C ALA A 455 14.11 14.09 7.46
N TRP A 456 13.75 13.12 8.30
CA TRP A 456 14.04 13.11 9.73
C TRP A 456 14.83 11.87 10.13
N TYR A 457 15.74 12.03 11.08
CA TYR A 457 16.54 10.96 11.66
C TYR A 457 16.01 10.62 13.05
N LEU A 458 15.59 9.38 13.22
CA LEU A 458 15.16 8.83 14.49
C LEU A 458 16.35 8.13 15.17
N ASN A 459 16.67 8.56 16.38
CA ASN A 459 17.80 8.07 17.16
C ASN A 459 17.38 7.75 18.59
N LEU A 460 18.13 6.88 19.27
CA LEU A 460 18.01 6.71 20.72
C LEU A 460 18.57 7.95 21.43
N ARG A 461 17.82 8.47 22.42
CA ARG A 461 18.28 9.59 23.24
C ARG A 461 19.56 9.20 24.00
N LYS A 462 20.53 10.12 24.04
CA LYS A 462 21.76 9.95 24.82
C LYS A 462 21.41 9.71 26.31
N GLY A 463 22.13 8.80 26.96
CA GLY A 463 21.85 8.33 28.32
C GLY A 463 21.36 6.89 28.33
N LYS A 464 20.64 6.49 29.39
CA LYS A 464 20.21 5.09 29.65
C LYS A 464 19.62 4.38 28.43
N SER A 465 18.80 5.07 27.62
CA SER A 465 18.21 4.49 26.42
C SER A 465 19.26 4.06 25.39
N LYS A 466 20.23 4.92 25.08
CA LYS A 466 21.33 4.60 24.16
C LYS A 466 22.37 3.67 24.79
N ASP A 467 22.52 3.66 26.10
CA ASP A 467 23.47 2.81 26.81
C ASP A 467 23.00 1.35 26.81
N ILE A 468 21.74 1.13 27.21
CA ILE A 468 21.12 -0.19 27.35
C ILE A 468 20.75 -0.78 25.99
N TYR A 469 20.20 0.01 25.06
CA TYR A 469 19.63 -0.50 23.80
C TYR A 469 20.45 -0.08 22.56
N LYS A 470 20.37 -0.91 21.52
CA LYS A 470 20.78 -0.59 20.14
C LYS A 470 19.59 -0.84 19.21
N ILE A 471 19.39 0.01 18.21
CA ILE A 471 18.44 -0.25 17.13
C ILE A 471 19.01 -1.38 16.26
N THR A 472 18.28 -2.49 16.13
CA THR A 472 18.67 -3.66 15.34
C THR A 472 18.09 -3.61 13.94
N GLY A 473 16.90 -3.03 13.79
CA GLY A 473 16.22 -2.92 12.52
C GLY A 473 14.99 -2.04 12.58
N HIS A 474 14.42 -1.81 11.41
CA HIS A 474 13.23 -1.02 11.23
C HIS A 474 12.41 -1.58 10.07
N GLU A 475 11.10 -1.36 10.12
CA GLU A 475 10.17 -1.63 9.02
C GLU A 475 9.43 -0.35 8.66
N TYR A 476 9.06 -0.22 7.39
CA TYR A 476 8.29 0.91 6.83
C TYR A 476 8.97 2.29 6.88
N ALA A 477 10.24 2.35 7.27
CA ALA A 477 11.09 3.54 7.08
C ALA A 477 11.64 3.60 5.65
N ASP A 478 12.18 4.76 5.25
CA ASP A 478 12.54 5.05 3.85
C ASP A 478 13.96 4.62 3.48
N ASN A 479 14.76 4.24 4.47
CA ASN A 479 16.10 3.68 4.31
C ASN A 479 16.07 2.14 4.21
N PRO A 480 17.00 1.52 3.43
CA PRO A 480 17.05 0.08 3.25
C PRO A 480 17.24 -0.66 4.59
N VAL A 481 16.62 -1.83 4.69
CA VAL A 481 16.67 -2.71 5.87
C VAL A 481 18.13 -3.07 6.18
N GLY A 482 18.56 -2.84 7.42
CA GLY A 482 19.93 -3.10 7.89
C GLY A 482 20.86 -1.88 7.96
N SER A 483 20.36 -0.68 7.70
CA SER A 483 21.10 0.56 7.99
C SER A 483 21.03 0.91 9.49
N GLU A 484 22.11 1.44 10.05
CA GLU A 484 22.22 1.73 11.49
C GLU A 484 21.39 2.93 11.96
N SER A 485 21.06 3.85 11.04
CA SER A 485 20.26 5.05 11.30
C SER A 485 18.87 4.88 10.72
N VAL A 486 17.81 5.18 11.48
CA VAL A 486 16.43 5.15 10.98
C VAL A 486 16.06 6.50 10.39
N THR A 487 15.66 6.52 9.12
CA THR A 487 15.24 7.76 8.43
C THR A 487 13.76 7.68 8.04
N ALA A 488 12.99 8.66 8.51
CA ALA A 488 11.59 8.82 8.16
C ALA A 488 11.40 10.09 7.33
N VAL A 489 10.89 9.94 6.11
CA VAL A 489 10.52 11.04 5.23
C VAL A 489 9.02 11.30 5.37
N ILE A 490 8.67 12.53 5.70
CA ILE A 490 7.29 13.02 5.72
C ILE A 490 7.05 13.77 4.42
N ASP A 491 6.37 13.11 3.48
CA ASP A 491 6.05 13.62 2.13
C ASP A 491 4.53 13.67 1.85
N SER A 492 3.71 13.26 2.82
CA SER A 492 2.26 13.16 2.70
C SER A 492 1.58 13.63 3.98
N PHE A 493 0.34 14.13 3.84
CA PHE A 493 -0.55 14.38 4.97
C PHE A 493 -1.12 13.11 5.60
N ARG A 494 -0.88 11.94 5.00
CA ARG A 494 -1.25 10.65 5.57
C ARG A 494 -0.34 10.30 6.76
N PRO A 495 -0.83 9.51 7.72
CA PRO A 495 0.01 9.06 8.83
C PRO A 495 1.20 8.27 8.30
N LYS A 496 2.41 8.67 8.71
CA LYS A 496 3.63 7.90 8.53
C LYS A 496 3.86 7.11 9.81
N ILE A 497 3.77 5.80 9.72
CA ILE A 497 3.93 4.93 10.88
C ILE A 497 5.04 3.92 10.65
N ILE A 498 6.00 3.89 11.57
CA ILE A 498 7.21 3.09 11.47
C ILE A 498 7.27 2.05 12.59
N ARG A 499 7.90 0.90 12.32
CA ARG A 499 8.23 -0.07 13.36
C ARG A 499 9.73 -0.06 13.59
N VAL A 500 10.13 -0.03 14.86
CA VAL A 500 11.54 0.02 15.27
C VAL A 500 11.82 -1.15 16.19
N ASN A 501 12.76 -1.98 15.78
CA ASN A 501 13.24 -3.08 16.60
C ASN A 501 14.51 -2.64 17.32
N VAL A 502 14.56 -2.94 18.62
CA VAL A 502 15.71 -2.69 19.46
C VAL A 502 16.15 -3.99 20.13
N ALA A 503 17.41 -4.05 20.51
CA ALA A 503 17.91 -5.11 21.38
C ALA A 503 18.79 -4.52 22.47
N LYS A 504 18.78 -5.15 23.64
CA LYS A 504 19.69 -4.80 24.72
C LYS A 504 21.13 -5.15 24.35
N LYS A 505 22.08 -4.27 24.69
CA LYS A 505 23.50 -4.51 24.47
C LYS A 505 24.03 -5.63 25.40
N PRO A 506 25.12 -6.32 25.01
CA PRO A 506 25.79 -7.29 25.88
C PRO A 506 26.18 -6.62 27.21
N GLY A 507 25.79 -7.23 28.34
CA GLY A 507 26.03 -6.70 29.69
C GLY A 507 24.84 -6.00 30.35
N HIS A 508 23.91 -5.44 29.56
CA HIS A 508 22.77 -4.65 30.08
C HIS A 508 21.44 -5.43 30.07
N LEU A 509 21.46 -6.76 29.95
CA LEU A 509 20.25 -7.59 29.80
C LEU A 509 19.25 -7.45 30.96
N LYS A 510 19.76 -7.30 32.19
CA LYS A 510 18.95 -7.16 33.41
C LYS A 510 18.55 -5.73 33.72
N GLU A 511 19.13 -4.76 33.02
CA GLU A 511 18.87 -3.35 33.29
C GLU A 511 17.56 -2.89 32.63
N SER A 512 16.93 -1.90 33.27
CA SER A 512 15.72 -1.25 32.81
C SER A 512 15.99 0.24 32.64
N VAL A 513 15.37 0.86 31.63
CA VAL A 513 15.46 2.31 31.41
C VAL A 513 14.81 3.06 32.56
N LEU A 514 13.64 2.56 33.01
CA LEU A 514 13.00 3.00 34.23
C LEU A 514 13.80 2.41 35.39
N GLY A 515 14.35 3.27 36.25
CA GLY A 515 15.10 2.83 37.42
C GLY A 515 14.26 1.84 38.23
N ALA A 516 14.88 0.79 38.75
CA ALA A 516 14.25 0.03 39.82
C ALA A 516 14.12 1.01 41.00
N ASP A 517 12.89 1.27 41.44
CA ASP A 517 12.62 1.98 42.69
C ASP A 517 13.41 1.28 43.80
N SER A 518 14.57 1.83 44.12
CA SER A 518 15.40 1.47 45.25
C SER A 518 15.82 2.78 45.88
N ASP A 519 14.99 3.16 46.85
CA ASP A 519 15.27 3.97 48.02
C ASP A 519 15.95 5.34 47.82
N GLY A 520 15.11 6.39 47.77
CA GLY A 520 15.26 7.50 48.70
C GLY A 520 16.45 8.45 48.56
N GLU A 521 16.78 8.95 47.37
CA GLU A 521 17.50 10.23 47.23
C GLU A 521 16.88 11.07 46.10
N SER A 522 16.27 12.19 46.48
CA SER A 522 15.68 13.17 45.56
C SER A 522 16.78 13.93 44.81
N VAL A 523 17.13 13.46 43.62
CA VAL A 523 17.89 14.26 42.65
C VAL A 523 16.89 15.17 41.92
N SER A 524 17.02 16.47 42.15
CA SER A 524 16.25 17.52 41.47
C SER A 524 16.59 17.55 39.98
N TYR A 525 15.65 17.13 39.14
CA TYR A 525 15.67 17.44 37.72
C TYR A 525 15.08 18.85 37.53
N GLU A 526 15.88 19.79 37.01
CA GLU A 526 15.35 21.02 36.42
C GLU A 526 14.43 20.63 35.26
N SER A 527 13.14 20.78 35.49
CA SER A 527 12.07 20.48 34.56
C SER A 527 11.91 21.63 33.57
N ASP A 528 12.59 21.53 32.44
CA ASP A 528 12.15 22.15 31.19
C ASP A 528 11.76 21.04 30.21
N SER A 529 10.71 20.32 30.60
CA SER A 529 10.00 19.38 29.74
C SER A 529 8.51 19.67 29.92
N GLN A 530 7.91 20.34 28.94
CA GLN A 530 6.45 20.46 28.83
C GLN A 530 5.90 19.07 28.48
N VAL A 531 5.70 18.26 29.51
CA VAL A 531 4.83 17.10 29.49
C VAL A 531 3.41 17.63 29.37
N LEU A 532 2.77 17.32 28.25
CA LEU A 532 1.35 17.57 28.04
C LEU A 532 0.56 16.69 29.02
N ASP A 533 0.06 17.32 30.07
CA ASP A 533 -0.91 16.76 31.01
C ASP A 533 -2.26 16.66 30.28
N GLN A 534 -2.70 15.43 29.93
CA GLN A 534 -4.07 15.17 29.44
C GLN A 534 -5.12 15.24 30.58
N ASN A 535 -4.86 16.00 31.65
CA ASN A 535 -5.67 16.01 32.88
C ASN A 535 -6.04 17.42 33.37
N SER A 536 -6.26 18.38 32.47
CA SER A 536 -6.80 19.70 32.85
C SER A 536 -8.28 19.67 33.26
N TYR A 537 -8.99 18.55 33.13
CA TYR A 537 -10.40 18.42 33.56
C TYR A 537 -10.61 17.75 34.94
N SER A 538 -9.60 17.11 35.53
CA SER A 538 -9.78 16.40 36.82
C SER A 538 -9.49 17.27 38.04
N ARG A 539 -8.61 18.28 37.93
CA ARG A 539 -8.24 19.15 39.06
C ARG A 539 -9.32 20.18 39.40
N THR A 540 -10.09 20.66 38.43
CA THR A 540 -11.20 21.59 38.63
C THR A 540 -12.40 20.96 39.33
N LEU A 541 -12.68 19.67 39.09
CA LEU A 541 -13.74 18.92 39.76
C LEU A 541 -13.43 18.65 41.24
N SER A 542 -12.18 18.36 41.59
CA SER A 542 -11.78 18.19 43.00
C SER A 542 -11.91 19.49 43.80
N ALA A 543 -11.58 20.63 43.19
CA ALA A 543 -11.73 21.96 43.79
C ALA A 543 -13.20 22.37 43.96
N PHE A 544 -14.08 21.94 43.04
CA PHE A 544 -15.53 22.21 43.08
C PHE A 544 -16.24 21.50 44.25
N TRP A 545 -15.85 20.26 44.58
CA TRP A 545 -16.44 19.52 45.71
C TRP A 545 -15.93 19.96 47.09
N THR A 546 -14.72 20.52 47.18
CA THR A 546 -14.22 21.14 48.42
C THR A 546 -14.86 22.49 48.74
N LEU A 547 -15.47 23.17 47.76
CA LEU A 547 -16.09 24.49 47.95
C LEU A 547 -17.57 24.41 48.40
N LEU A 548 -18.20 23.24 48.25
CA LEU A 548 -19.58 22.96 48.68
C LEU A 548 -19.65 22.13 49.98
N GLY A 549 -18.51 21.88 50.63
CA GLY A 549 -18.42 21.16 51.90
C GLY A 549 -18.51 22.08 53.12
N ARG A 550 -19.71 22.59 53.42
CA ARG A 550 -20.17 22.89 54.78
C ARG A 550 -21.68 22.67 54.89
#